data_AF-A0A9R1MDM1-F1
#
_entry.id   AF-A0A9R1MDM1-F1
#
_cell.length_a   1.000
_cell.length_b   1.000
_cell.length_c   1.000
_cell.angle_alpha   90.00
_cell.angle_beta   90.00
_cell.angle_gamma   90.00
#
_symmetry.space_group_name_H-M   'P 1'
#
loop_
_entity.id
_entity.type
_entity.pdbx_description
1 polymer ?
#
loop_
_entity_poly.entity_id
_entity_poly.type
_entity_poly.pdbx_seq_one_letter_code
_entity_poly.pdbx_strand_id
1 'polypeptide(L)'
;MLAGHEPHKVKLWEAGSGCRRLWDMSVVFDGEGHMYLGPGWEHFARAHDLKLGHFLVFRYDGDTLFTVNMFDNTMCRMYYKHDDDASNGSNSRDDEEQSGDDEEQSGDDEEQSGDDEEQSREEEEQSGEVSLF
;
A
#
# COMPACT_ATOMS: atom_id res chain seq x y z
N MET A 1 9.66 26.65 15.43
CA MET A 1 10.89 25.84 15.36
C MET A 1 10.50 24.42 15.71
N LEU A 2 10.82 23.44 14.88
CA LEU A 2 10.71 22.04 15.31
C LEU A 2 11.63 21.90 16.52
N ALA A 3 11.12 21.42 17.65
CA ALA A 3 11.94 21.26 18.85
C ALA A 3 13.09 20.30 18.51
N GLY A 4 14.23 20.42 19.20
CA GLY A 4 15.42 19.57 18.98
C GLY A 4 15.23 18.08 19.33
N HIS A 5 14.03 17.54 19.14
CA HIS A 5 13.69 16.13 19.27
C HIS A 5 14.16 15.39 18.03
N GLU A 6 14.76 14.23 18.25
CA GLU A 6 15.23 13.34 17.19
C GLU A 6 14.03 12.87 16.35
N PRO A 7 14.11 12.94 15.00
CA PRO A 7 13.07 12.41 14.14
C PRO A 7 12.80 10.93 14.44
N HIS A 8 11.54 10.58 14.67
CA HIS A 8 11.14 9.20 14.91
C HIS A 8 10.94 8.51 13.57
N LYS A 9 11.68 7.43 13.32
CA LYS A 9 11.49 6.64 12.10
C LYS A 9 10.20 5.82 12.24
N VAL A 10 9.38 5.90 11.21
CA VAL A 10 8.11 5.19 11.09
C VAL A 10 8.00 4.56 9.72
N LYS A 11 7.09 3.61 9.62
CA LYS A 11 6.77 2.90 8.39
C LYS A 11 5.33 3.15 8.01
N LEU A 12 5.09 3.41 6.72
CA LEU A 12 3.75 3.64 6.18
C LEU A 12 3.38 2.52 5.20
N TRP A 13 2.22 1.88 5.44
CA TRP A 13 1.62 0.85 4.60
C TRP A 13 0.44 1.40 3.83
N GLU A 14 0.38 1.10 2.54
CA GLU A 14 -0.83 1.33 1.75
C GLU A 14 -1.94 0.34 2.14
N ALA A 15 -3.14 0.86 2.38
CA ALA A 15 -4.30 0.02 2.62
C ALA A 15 -4.85 -0.59 1.32
N GLY A 16 -5.21 -1.87 1.36
CA GLY A 16 -6.06 -2.50 0.34
C GLY A 16 -5.38 -2.85 -1.00
N SER A 17 -4.07 -2.71 -1.11
CA SER A 17 -3.30 -3.30 -2.21
C SER A 17 -2.75 -4.66 -1.78
N GLY A 18 -3.03 -5.72 -2.55
CA GLY A 18 -2.53 -7.07 -2.29
C GLY A 18 -0.99 -7.15 -2.25
N CYS A 19 -0.31 -6.14 -2.81
CA CYS A 19 1.12 -5.94 -2.70
C CYS A 19 1.39 -4.81 -1.69
N ARG A 20 1.97 -5.16 -0.53
CA ARG A 20 2.34 -4.19 0.51
C ARG A 20 3.57 -3.40 0.10
N ARG A 21 3.38 -2.20 -0.46
CA ARG A 21 4.46 -1.22 -0.57
C ARG A 21 4.68 -0.56 0.79
N LEU A 22 5.94 -0.49 1.20
CA LEU A 22 6.38 0.09 2.46
C LEU A 22 7.11 1.39 2.19
N TRP A 23 6.74 2.43 2.91
CA TRP A 23 7.42 3.72 2.83
C TRP A 23 8.11 4.03 4.16
N ASP A 24 9.43 4.21 4.12
CA ASP A 24 10.18 4.74 5.25
C ASP A 24 9.92 6.25 5.36
N MET A 25 9.50 6.67 6.54
CA MET A 25 9.18 8.06 6.82
C MET A 25 9.73 8.45 8.18
N SER A 26 10.03 9.73 8.37
CA SER A 26 10.31 10.25 9.71
C SER A 26 9.17 11.14 10.18
N VAL A 27 8.86 11.08 11.47
CA VAL A 27 7.94 11.98 12.14
C VAL A 27 8.74 12.90 13.06
N VAL A 28 8.44 14.18 13.01
CA VAL A 28 9.04 15.20 13.89
C VAL A 28 7.95 15.93 14.66
N PHE A 29 8.26 16.30 15.90
CA PHE A 29 7.37 17.07 16.75
C PHE A 29 7.95 18.47 16.96
N ASP A 30 7.10 19.50 16.94
CA ASP A 30 7.51 20.83 17.37
C ASP A 30 7.42 21.01 18.91
N GLY A 31 7.83 22.17 19.39
CA GLY A 31 7.75 22.50 20.81
C GLY A 31 6.32 22.71 21.34
N GLU A 32 5.33 22.76 20.45
CA GLU A 32 3.91 22.89 20.78
C GLU A 32 3.18 21.53 20.77
N GLY A 33 3.88 20.47 20.35
CA GLY A 33 3.36 19.11 20.28
C GLY A 33 2.71 18.75 18.93
N HIS A 34 2.81 19.62 17.91
CA HIS A 34 2.33 19.28 16.57
C HIS A 34 3.24 18.26 15.90
N MET A 35 2.61 17.33 15.19
CA MET A 35 3.29 16.27 14.46
C MET A 35 3.45 16.65 12.98
N TYR A 36 4.64 16.44 12.42
CA TYR A 36 4.91 16.68 11.01
C TYR A 36 5.56 15.45 10.38
N LEU A 37 5.12 15.13 9.16
CA LEU A 37 5.76 14.13 8.31
C LEU A 37 6.98 14.76 7.63
N GLY A 38 8.15 14.20 7.90
CA GLY A 38 9.46 14.67 7.46
C GLY A 38 10.01 13.88 6.26
N PRO A 39 11.33 13.67 6.17
CA PRO A 39 11.96 12.81 5.17
C PRO A 39 11.15 11.56 4.81
N GLY A 40 11.04 11.28 3.51
CA GLY A 40 10.19 10.22 2.95
C GLY A 40 8.84 10.71 2.45
N TRP A 41 8.26 11.76 3.07
CA TRP A 41 6.96 12.31 2.69
C TRP A 41 6.89 12.78 1.24
N GLU A 42 7.90 13.51 0.76
CA GLU A 42 7.91 14.05 -0.60
C GLU A 42 7.91 12.94 -1.67
N HIS A 43 8.62 11.83 -1.40
CA HIS A 43 8.66 10.70 -2.32
C HIS A 43 7.31 9.97 -2.34
N PHE A 44 6.73 9.71 -1.17
CA PHE A 44 5.39 9.16 -1.02
C PHE A 44 4.33 10.02 -1.74
N ALA A 45 4.33 11.33 -1.49
CA ALA A 45 3.35 12.25 -2.08
C ALA A 45 3.42 12.28 -3.61
N ARG A 46 4.62 12.20 -4.19
CA ARG A 46 4.80 12.11 -5.65
C ARG A 46 4.33 10.77 -6.21
N ALA A 47 4.64 9.67 -5.55
CA ALA A 47 4.26 8.34 -6.04
C ALA A 47 2.74 8.11 -6.05
N HIS A 48 2.02 8.82 -5.19
CA HIS A 48 0.56 8.76 -5.10
C HIS A 48 -0.14 9.96 -5.74
N ASP A 49 0.59 10.84 -6.45
CA ASP A 49 0.06 12.07 -7.06
C ASP A 49 -0.84 12.85 -6.09
N LEU A 50 -0.41 12.97 -4.83
CA LEU A 50 -1.19 13.66 -3.80
C LEU A 50 -1.34 15.14 -4.14
N LYS A 51 -2.59 15.61 -4.10
CA LYS A 51 -2.94 17.00 -4.39
C LYS A 51 -3.61 17.63 -3.18
N LEU A 52 -3.62 18.95 -3.18
CA LEU A 52 -4.42 19.71 -2.22
C LEU A 52 -5.89 19.28 -2.31
N GLY A 53 -6.50 19.02 -1.16
CA GLY A 53 -7.87 18.52 -1.07
C GLY A 53 -8.01 17.01 -1.09
N HIS A 54 -6.91 16.25 -1.22
CA HIS A 54 -6.92 14.82 -0.90
C HIS A 54 -6.91 14.62 0.61
N PHE A 55 -7.53 13.53 1.06
CA PHE A 55 -7.63 13.18 2.47
C PHE A 55 -6.81 11.92 2.74
N LEU A 56 -6.02 11.96 3.81
CA LEU A 56 -5.23 10.84 4.27
C LEU A 56 -5.68 10.46 5.67
N VAL A 57 -6.06 9.20 5.84
CA VAL A 57 -6.45 8.63 7.13
C VAL A 57 -5.38 7.65 7.54
N PHE A 58 -4.67 8.00 8.62
CA PHE A 58 -3.64 7.17 9.22
C PHE A 58 -4.26 6.33 10.32
N ARG A 59 -4.04 5.02 10.26
CA ARG A 59 -4.30 4.09 11.35
C ARG A 59 -2.98 3.68 11.95
N TYR A 60 -2.84 3.80 13.26
CA TYR A 60 -1.68 3.31 13.98
C TYR A 60 -1.85 1.82 14.26
N ASP A 61 -0.92 1.00 13.79
CA ASP A 61 -0.96 -0.46 13.93
C ASP A 61 0.05 -0.98 14.98
N GLY A 62 0.71 -0.10 15.74
CA GLY A 62 1.76 -0.45 16.72
C GLY A 62 3.19 -0.31 16.18
N ASP A 63 4.21 -0.48 17.02
CA ASP A 63 5.64 -0.61 16.64
C ASP A 63 6.15 0.31 15.52
N THR A 64 5.79 1.60 15.56
CA THR A 64 6.17 2.63 14.55
C THR A 64 5.55 2.45 13.16
N LEU A 65 4.48 1.68 13.07
CA LEU A 65 3.82 1.32 11.84
C LEU A 65 2.45 1.97 11.71
N PHE A 66 2.20 2.55 10.54
CA PHE A 66 0.95 3.19 10.20
C PHE A 66 0.43 2.60 8.89
N THR A 67 -0.87 2.32 8.84
CA THR A 67 -1.58 2.09 7.58
C THR A 67 -2.20 3.41 7.12
N VAL A 68 -2.06 3.75 5.85
CA VAL A 68 -2.66 4.93 5.23
C VAL A 68 -3.76 4.53 4.25
N ASN A 69 -4.95 5.09 4.49
CA ASN A 69 -6.01 5.15 3.50
C ASN A 69 -5.99 6.53 2.87
N MET A 70 -6.10 6.60 1.55
CA MET A 70 -6.04 7.85 0.80
C MET A 70 -7.32 8.00 0.00
N PHE A 71 -7.87 9.21 0.01
CA PHE A 71 -9.09 9.56 -0.67
C PHE A 71 -8.87 10.82 -1.49
N ASP A 72 -9.48 10.87 -2.67
CA ASP A 72 -9.45 12.06 -3.50
C ASP A 72 -10.36 13.16 -2.94
N ASN A 73 -10.44 14.28 -3.65
CA ASN A 73 -11.28 15.41 -3.27
C ASN A 73 -12.80 15.13 -3.33
N THR A 74 -13.21 13.96 -3.83
CA THR A 74 -14.59 13.47 -3.85
C THR A 74 -14.88 12.46 -2.73
N MET A 75 -13.94 12.25 -1.81
CA MET A 75 -13.98 11.23 -0.75
C MET A 75 -13.99 9.79 -1.29
N CYS A 76 -13.65 9.58 -2.55
CA CYS A 76 -13.49 8.25 -3.10
C CYS A 76 -12.09 7.74 -2.79
N ARG A 77 -12.00 6.46 -2.36
CA ARG A 77 -10.71 5.83 -2.06
C ARG A 77 -9.86 5.78 -3.33
N MET A 78 -8.62 6.22 -3.23
CA MET A 78 -7.63 6.13 -4.30
C MET A 78 -7.10 4.71 -4.42
N TYR A 79 -6.97 4.21 -5.65
CA TYR A 79 -6.35 2.94 -5.97
C TYR A 79 -5.02 3.15 -6.68
N TYR A 80 -4.02 2.38 -6.28
CA TYR A 80 -2.67 2.47 -6.83
C TYR A 80 -2.40 1.31 -7.78
N LYS A 81 -1.80 1.64 -8.92
CA LYS A 81 -1.19 0.64 -9.77
C LYS A 81 0.15 0.30 -9.14
N HIS A 82 0.30 -0.94 -8.69
CA HIS A 82 1.64 -1.46 -8.54
C HIS A 82 2.14 -1.78 -9.94
N ASP A 83 3.33 -1.31 -10.26
CA ASP A 83 4.08 -1.87 -11.37
C ASP A 83 4.37 -3.31 -10.96
N ASP A 84 3.50 -4.24 -11.35
CA ASP A 84 3.82 -5.65 -11.32
C ASP A 84 5.06 -5.79 -12.20
N ASP A 85 6.13 -6.32 -11.61
CA ASP A 85 7.41 -6.56 -12.26
C ASP A 85 7.19 -7.55 -13.40
N ALA A 86 6.80 -7.03 -14.56
CA ALA A 86 6.60 -7.80 -15.76
C ALA A 86 7.98 -8.30 -16.19
N SER A 87 8.33 -9.49 -15.71
CA SER A 87 9.22 -10.40 -16.39
C SER A 87 8.60 -10.77 -17.75
N ASN A 88 8.60 -9.83 -18.70
CA ASN A 88 8.34 -10.15 -20.09
C ASN A 88 9.64 -10.01 -20.86
N GLY A 89 10.23 -11.17 -21.13
CA GLY A 89 11.50 -11.33 -21.81
C GLY A 89 11.54 -10.55 -23.11
N SER A 90 12.65 -9.85 -23.31
CA SER A 90 13.03 -9.40 -24.64
C SER A 90 13.13 -10.63 -25.56
N ASN A 91 12.39 -10.64 -26.66
CA ASN A 91 12.84 -11.28 -27.89
C ASN A 91 12.37 -10.47 -29.09
N SER A 92 13.30 -9.71 -29.65
CA SER A 92 13.23 -9.23 -31.02
C SER A 92 13.31 -10.42 -31.98
N ARG A 93 12.39 -10.50 -32.96
CA ARG A 93 12.66 -10.69 -34.41
C ARG A 93 11.41 -11.13 -35.16
N ASP A 94 11.07 -10.29 -36.14
CA ASP A 94 10.75 -10.54 -37.55
C ASP A 94 9.59 -11.47 -37.96
N ASP A 95 8.77 -10.91 -38.87
CA ASP A 95 7.79 -11.52 -39.77
C ASP A 95 8.11 -12.95 -40.24
N GLU A 96 7.10 -13.84 -40.27
CA GLU A 96 6.47 -14.32 -41.51
C GLU A 96 5.34 -15.35 -41.23
N GLU A 97 4.34 -15.34 -42.10
CA GLU A 97 3.12 -16.15 -42.08
C GLU A 97 3.37 -17.63 -42.48
N GLN A 98 2.65 -18.59 -41.87
CA GLN A 98 1.78 -19.59 -42.54
C GLN A 98 1.45 -20.83 -41.68
N SER A 99 0.14 -21.08 -41.59
CA SER A 99 -0.61 -22.36 -41.57
C SER A 99 -0.07 -23.62 -40.86
N GLY A 100 -0.95 -24.26 -40.07
CA GLY A 100 -0.97 -25.70 -39.87
C GLY A 100 -1.63 -26.13 -38.56
N ASP A 101 -2.81 -26.76 -38.66
CA ASP A 101 -3.50 -27.52 -37.61
C ASP A 101 -2.59 -28.61 -37.00
N ASP A 102 -2.76 -28.90 -35.71
CA ASP A 102 -3.24 -30.21 -35.22
C ASP A 102 -3.27 -30.26 -33.69
N GLU A 103 -4.31 -30.93 -33.19
CA GLU A 103 -4.64 -31.23 -31.79
C GLU A 103 -3.53 -32.04 -31.09
N GLU A 104 -3.43 -31.97 -29.75
CA GLU A 104 -3.38 -33.16 -28.86
C GLU A 104 -3.61 -32.74 -27.39
N GLN A 105 -4.32 -33.62 -26.66
CA GLN A 105 -4.79 -33.49 -25.27
C GLN A 105 -3.79 -34.06 -24.27
N SER A 106 -3.62 -33.38 -23.14
CA SER A 106 -3.34 -33.95 -21.80
C SER A 106 -3.30 -32.76 -20.83
N GLY A 107 -4.16 -32.58 -19.84
CA GLY A 107 -4.58 -33.56 -18.85
C GLY A 107 -3.52 -33.59 -17.75
N ASP A 108 -3.75 -32.85 -16.66
CA ASP A 108 -3.35 -33.23 -15.30
C ASP A 108 -3.95 -32.26 -14.27
N ASP A 109 -4.96 -32.78 -13.56
CA ASP A 109 -5.58 -32.25 -12.36
C ASP A 109 -4.66 -32.47 -11.15
N GLU A 110 -4.37 -31.44 -10.35
CA GLU A 110 -4.10 -31.60 -8.92
C GLU A 110 -4.68 -30.43 -8.12
N GLU A 111 -5.93 -30.60 -7.66
CA GLU A 111 -6.53 -29.81 -6.58
C GLU A 111 -6.36 -30.56 -5.25
N GLN A 112 -5.75 -29.91 -4.25
CA GLN A 112 -6.10 -30.05 -2.83
C GLN A 112 -5.31 -29.06 -1.96
N SER A 113 -5.90 -27.89 -1.74
CA SER A 113 -5.74 -27.11 -0.50
C SER A 113 -7.14 -27.02 0.09
N GLY A 114 -7.44 -27.60 1.24
CA GLY A 114 -6.83 -27.27 2.52
C GLY A 114 -7.89 -26.48 3.28
N ASP A 115 -8.88 -27.18 3.83
CA ASP A 115 -9.96 -26.56 4.58
C ASP A 115 -9.43 -26.03 5.92
N ASP A 116 -9.79 -24.76 6.14
CA ASP A 116 -9.64 -23.93 7.33
C ASP A 116 -10.34 -24.52 8.57
N GLU A 117 -10.18 -23.78 9.69
CA GLU A 117 -10.97 -23.73 10.93
C GLU A 117 -10.11 -23.99 12.18
N GLU A 118 -10.10 -23.19 13.25
CA GLU A 118 -10.68 -21.90 13.62
C GLU A 118 -9.90 -21.48 14.87
N GLN A 119 -9.68 -20.18 15.10
CA GLN A 119 -9.55 -19.70 16.47
C GLN A 119 -10.02 -18.25 16.58
N SER A 120 -11.31 -18.15 16.89
CA SER A 120 -11.99 -16.98 17.37
C SER A 120 -11.36 -16.49 18.68
N ARG A 121 -10.92 -15.23 18.70
CA ARG A 121 -10.92 -14.39 19.90
C ARG A 121 -11.31 -12.97 19.51
N GLU A 122 -12.51 -12.61 19.95
CA GLU A 122 -13.02 -11.26 20.03
C GLU A 122 -12.26 -10.53 21.14
N GLU A 123 -11.75 -9.34 20.86
CA GLU A 123 -11.48 -8.34 21.88
C GLU A 123 -11.74 -6.97 21.27
N GLU A 124 -12.91 -6.43 21.63
CA GLU A 124 -13.33 -5.07 21.37
C GLU A 124 -12.41 -4.12 22.14
N GLU A 125 -11.75 -3.19 21.45
CA GLU A 125 -11.22 -2.00 22.11
C GLU A 125 -11.67 -0.74 21.36
N GLN A 126 -12.17 0.17 22.17
CA GLN A 126 -13.03 1.30 21.84
C GLN A 126 -12.22 2.38 21.13
N SER A 127 -12.29 2.46 19.80
CA SER A 127 -11.64 3.54 19.07
C SER A 127 -12.46 4.82 19.19
N GLY A 128 -12.01 5.72 20.05
CA GLY A 128 -12.46 7.10 20.10
C GLY A 128 -12.23 7.76 18.74
N GLU A 129 -13.32 8.12 18.08
CA GLU A 129 -13.31 8.92 16.87
C GLU A 129 -12.91 10.36 17.25
N VAL A 130 -11.68 10.75 16.92
CA VAL A 130 -11.30 12.18 16.89
C VAL A 130 -11.39 12.66 15.46
N SER A 131 -12.59 13.11 15.09
CA SER A 131 -12.79 13.94 13.91
C SER A 131 -12.11 15.29 14.14
N LEU A 132 -11.01 15.54 13.43
CA LEU A 132 -10.44 16.88 13.31
C LEU A 132 -11.17 17.59 12.16
N PHE A 133 -12.01 18.56 12.52
CA PHE A 133 -12.55 19.57 11.60
C PHE A 133 -11.52 20.68 11.36
#